data_AF-I1H9A2-F1
#
_entry.id   AF-I1H9A2-F1
#
_cell.length_a   1.000
_cell.length_b   1.000
_cell.length_c   1.000
_cell.angle_alpha   90.00
_cell.angle_beta   90.00
_cell.angle_gamma   90.00
#
_symmetry.space_group_name_H-M   'P 1'
#
loop_
_entity.id
_entity.type
_entity.pdbx_description
1 polymer ?
#
loop_
_entity_poly.entity_id
_entity_poly.type
_entity_poly.pdbx_seq_one_letter_code
_entity_poly.pdbx_strand_id
1 'polypeptide(L)'
;MAAAAGWLRRAASAVSLPRMPSGLPLMPTPPPAPLPEAQSLVLPGLGAAVGPAMELMAVPKKKISKYKRGLRNGPKALKPVPVIVRCRCCGRVKLPHFYCCSGERGNPGDSSS
;
A
#
# COMPACT_ATOMS: atom_id res chain seq x y z
N MET A 1 2.25 -0.77 -55.41
CA MET A 1 1.58 -1.25 -54.19
C MET A 1 1.81 -0.21 -53.10
N ALA A 2 0.76 0.52 -52.71
CA ALA A 2 0.83 1.70 -51.86
C ALA A 2 0.92 1.31 -50.36
N ALA A 3 1.84 1.93 -49.62
CA ALA A 3 1.93 1.86 -48.16
C ALA A 3 1.48 3.20 -47.56
N ALA A 4 0.30 3.23 -46.94
CA ALA A 4 -0.21 4.40 -46.24
C ALA A 4 0.46 4.53 -44.88
N ALA A 5 1.36 5.50 -44.76
CA ALA A 5 2.10 5.79 -43.53
C ALA A 5 1.29 6.69 -42.58
N GLY A 6 1.32 6.32 -41.30
CA GLY A 6 1.50 7.27 -40.19
C GLY A 6 0.28 8.10 -39.77
N TRP A 7 -0.31 7.71 -38.66
CA TRP A 7 -1.46 8.33 -38.02
C TRP A 7 -1.22 9.75 -37.48
N LEU A 8 -2.33 10.49 -37.42
CA LEU A 8 -2.50 11.88 -37.05
C LEU A 8 -1.80 12.27 -35.73
N ARG A 9 -1.12 13.42 -35.76
CA ARG A 9 -0.65 14.14 -34.57
C ARG A 9 -1.85 14.55 -33.72
N ARG A 10 -1.91 14.08 -32.46
CA ARG A 10 -2.94 14.49 -31.51
C ARG A 10 -2.44 15.68 -30.70
N ALA A 11 -3.07 16.84 -30.87
CA ALA A 11 -2.78 18.06 -30.13
C ALA A 11 -3.17 17.93 -28.66
N ALA A 12 -2.31 18.39 -27.75
CA ALA A 12 -2.61 18.48 -26.33
C ALA A 12 -3.37 19.78 -26.06
N SER A 13 -4.65 19.69 -25.73
CA SER A 13 -5.41 20.81 -25.17
C SER A 13 -5.17 20.86 -23.67
N ALA A 14 -4.52 21.92 -23.18
CA ALA A 14 -4.45 22.23 -21.76
C ALA A 14 -5.85 22.65 -21.28
N VAL A 15 -6.55 21.76 -20.58
CA VAL A 15 -7.80 22.10 -19.90
C VAL A 15 -7.45 22.72 -18.56
N SER A 16 -7.55 24.05 -18.50
CA SER A 16 -7.55 24.82 -17.26
C SER A 16 -8.84 24.53 -16.49
N LEU A 17 -8.77 23.72 -15.43
CA LEU A 17 -9.90 23.49 -14.53
C LEU A 17 -10.17 24.75 -13.69
N PRO A 18 -11.42 25.27 -13.62
CA PRO A 18 -11.76 26.36 -12.73
C PRO A 18 -11.56 25.95 -11.26
N ARG A 19 -10.88 26.80 -10.50
CA ARG A 19 -10.67 26.67 -9.05
C ARG A 19 -12.00 26.94 -8.32
N MET A 20 -12.64 25.89 -7.80
CA MET A 20 -13.87 26.00 -7.03
C MET A 20 -13.66 26.74 -5.69
N PRO A 21 -14.50 27.73 -5.34
CA PRO A 21 -14.47 28.33 -4.01
C PRO A 21 -15.07 27.37 -2.98
N SER A 22 -14.30 27.11 -1.92
CA SER A 22 -14.75 26.36 -0.75
C SER A 22 -15.48 27.32 0.19
N GLY A 23 -16.79 27.18 0.31
CA GLY A 23 -17.60 28.02 1.18
C GLY A 23 -19.01 27.50 1.32
N LEU A 24 -19.20 26.45 2.13
CA LEU A 24 -20.52 26.09 2.64
C LEU A 24 -20.70 26.75 4.01
N PRO A 25 -21.82 27.42 4.29
CA PRO A 25 -22.08 27.99 5.61
C PRO A 25 -22.27 26.86 6.63
N LEU A 26 -21.55 26.95 7.74
CA LEU A 26 -21.70 26.10 8.90
C LEU A 26 -23.05 26.43 9.56
N MET A 27 -24.09 25.62 9.29
CA MET A 27 -25.34 25.71 10.03
C MET A 27 -25.15 25.15 11.46
N PRO A 28 -25.65 25.83 12.51
CA PRO A 28 -25.61 25.28 13.86
C PRO A 28 -26.50 24.03 13.97
N THR A 29 -25.91 22.93 14.42
CA THR A 29 -26.62 21.71 14.81
C THR A 29 -27.60 21.99 15.96
N PRO A 30 -28.88 21.63 15.88
CA PRO A 30 -29.80 21.75 17.01
C PRO A 30 -29.40 20.79 18.14
N PRO A 31 -29.68 21.14 19.41
CA PRO A 31 -29.36 20.29 20.56
C PRO A 31 -30.19 18.99 20.54
N PRO A 32 -29.64 17.86 21.01
CA PRO A 32 -30.34 16.59 21.03
C PRO A 32 -31.48 16.61 22.06
N ALA A 33 -32.70 16.29 21.63
CA ALA A 33 -33.83 16.03 22.52
C ALA A 33 -33.61 14.72 23.31
N PRO A 34 -33.99 14.65 24.60
CA PRO A 34 -33.87 13.43 25.38
C PRO A 34 -34.90 12.40 24.92
N LEU A 35 -34.42 11.25 24.43
CA LEU A 35 -35.25 10.09 24.13
C LEU A 35 -35.72 9.44 25.45
N PRO A 36 -37.01 9.07 25.58
CA PRO A 36 -37.50 8.42 26.77
C PRO A 36 -36.87 7.03 26.88
N GLU A 37 -36.14 6.87 27.99
CA GLU A 37 -35.64 5.65 28.59
C GLU A 37 -36.77 4.60 28.62
N ALA A 38 -36.79 3.72 27.62
CA ALA A 38 -37.58 2.50 27.67
C ALA A 38 -36.91 1.57 28.68
N GLN A 39 -37.57 1.49 29.84
CA GLN A 39 -37.16 0.80 31.04
C GLN A 39 -36.92 -0.70 30.80
N SER A 40 -35.92 -1.18 31.53
CA SER A 40 -35.94 -2.45 32.27
C SER A 40 -36.28 -3.72 31.50
N LEU A 41 -35.24 -4.51 31.19
CA LEU A 41 -35.11 -5.86 31.74
C LEU A 41 -33.60 -6.19 31.89
N VAL A 42 -32.94 -5.46 32.78
CA VAL A 42 -31.69 -5.95 33.39
C VAL A 42 -32.09 -7.04 34.38
N LEU A 43 -31.88 -8.31 33.99
CA LEU A 43 -31.81 -9.41 34.96
C LEU A 43 -30.34 -9.52 35.41
N PRO A 44 -29.98 -9.15 36.65
CA PRO A 44 -28.63 -9.31 37.15
C PRO A 44 -28.40 -10.81 37.42
N GLY A 45 -27.70 -11.50 36.52
CA GLY A 45 -27.40 -12.93 36.68
C GLY A 45 -27.34 -13.76 35.39
N LEU A 46 -27.81 -13.24 34.26
CA LEU A 46 -27.60 -13.84 32.93
C LEU A 46 -26.90 -12.83 32.03
N GLY A 47 -25.59 -12.70 32.22
CA GLY A 47 -24.76 -11.77 31.48
C GLY A 47 -24.76 -12.05 29.98
N ALA A 48 -25.00 -10.97 29.23
CA ALA A 48 -24.65 -10.77 27.82
C ALA A 48 -25.28 -11.75 26.80
N ALA A 49 -26.31 -11.24 26.12
CA ALA A 49 -26.53 -11.37 24.68
C ALA A 49 -25.75 -12.50 23.99
N VAL A 50 -26.40 -13.65 23.81
CA VAL A 50 -26.01 -14.64 22.79
C VAL A 50 -26.44 -14.10 21.41
N GLY A 51 -25.95 -12.91 21.07
CA GLY A 51 -25.89 -12.43 19.68
C GLY A 51 -24.52 -12.85 19.13
N PRO A 52 -24.41 -13.30 17.88
CA PRO A 52 -23.17 -13.85 17.37
C PRO A 52 -22.09 -12.76 17.39
N ALA A 53 -21.09 -12.90 18.26
CA ALA A 53 -19.94 -11.99 18.41
C ALA A 53 -19.10 -11.76 17.12
N MET A 54 -19.53 -12.37 16.01
CA MET A 54 -18.99 -12.27 14.66
C MET A 54 -19.71 -11.23 13.78
N GLU A 55 -20.81 -10.63 14.25
CA GLU A 55 -21.56 -9.59 13.53
C GLU A 55 -20.83 -8.22 13.47
N LEU A 56 -19.92 -7.95 14.42
CA LEU A 56 -19.13 -6.72 14.45
C LEU A 56 -17.84 -6.78 13.60
N MET A 57 -17.52 -7.95 13.05
CA MET A 57 -16.35 -8.11 12.19
C MET A 57 -16.75 -7.88 10.73
N ALA A 58 -16.08 -6.96 10.04
CA ALA A 58 -16.28 -6.75 8.62
C ALA A 58 -15.78 -7.97 7.82
N VAL A 59 -16.69 -8.89 7.51
CA VAL A 59 -16.40 -10.09 6.71
C VAL A 59 -16.41 -9.75 5.21
N PRO A 60 -15.43 -10.22 4.41
CA PRO A 60 -15.47 -10.07 2.96
C PRO A 60 -16.76 -10.63 2.36
N LYS A 61 -17.62 -9.75 1.82
CA LYS A 61 -18.94 -10.15 1.27
C LYS A 61 -18.84 -11.05 0.04
N LYS A 62 -17.78 -10.89 -0.77
CA LYS A 62 -17.58 -11.62 -2.03
C LYS A 62 -16.10 -11.98 -2.21
N LYS A 63 -15.85 -13.16 -2.79
CA LYS A 63 -14.51 -13.58 -3.19
C LYS A 63 -13.93 -12.62 -4.24
N ILE A 64 -12.65 -12.29 -4.10
CA ILE A 64 -11.96 -11.39 -5.04
C ILE A 64 -11.48 -12.19 -6.25
N SER A 65 -11.72 -11.68 -7.47
CA SER A 65 -11.30 -12.34 -8.71
C SER A 65 -9.78 -12.35 -8.88
N LYS A 66 -9.26 -13.32 -9.66
CA LYS A 66 -7.82 -13.44 -9.97
C LYS A 66 -7.25 -12.14 -10.54
N TYR A 67 -7.98 -11.49 -11.45
CA TYR A 67 -7.61 -10.19 -12.03
C TYR A 67 -7.42 -9.10 -10.96
N LYS A 68 -8.41 -8.90 -10.06
CA LYS A 68 -8.32 -7.89 -8.98
C LYS A 68 -7.24 -8.19 -7.96
N ARG A 69 -6.94 -9.48 -7.71
CA ARG A 69 -5.79 -9.89 -6.89
C ARG A 69 -4.47 -9.57 -7.59
N GLY A 70 -4.38 -9.85 -8.89
CA GLY A 70 -3.21 -9.57 -9.72
C GLY A 70 -2.86 -8.10 -9.76
N LEU A 71 -3.82 -7.21 -9.99
CA LEU A 71 -3.58 -5.76 -10.00
C LEU A 71 -3.07 -5.22 -8.66
N ARG A 72 -3.57 -5.76 -7.53
CA ARG A 72 -3.12 -5.35 -6.19
C ARG A 72 -1.73 -5.88 -5.83
N ASN A 73 -1.32 -7.02 -6.40
CA ASN A 73 -0.06 -7.69 -6.08
C ASN A 73 1.04 -7.44 -7.12
N GLY A 74 0.69 -7.10 -8.37
CA GLY A 74 1.62 -6.93 -9.48
C GLY A 74 2.70 -5.88 -9.21
N PRO A 75 2.35 -4.68 -8.69
CA PRO A 75 3.34 -3.66 -8.34
C PRO A 75 4.28 -4.03 -7.19
N LYS A 76 3.99 -5.11 -6.45
CA LYS A 76 4.79 -5.59 -5.32
C LYS A 76 5.87 -6.60 -5.74
N ALA A 77 6.18 -6.68 -7.03
CA ALA A 77 7.27 -7.51 -7.52
C ALA A 77 8.61 -7.05 -6.94
N LEU A 78 9.48 -8.01 -6.61
CA LEU A 78 10.84 -7.71 -6.19
C LEU A 78 11.58 -7.08 -7.38
N LYS A 79 12.10 -5.87 -7.17
CA LYS A 79 12.96 -5.20 -8.15
C LYS A 79 14.33 -5.88 -8.15
N PRO A 80 14.95 -6.13 -9.31
CA PRO A 80 16.32 -6.64 -9.35
C PRO A 80 17.27 -5.61 -8.74
N VAL A 81 18.24 -6.06 -7.94
CA VAL A 81 19.28 -5.19 -7.38
C VAL A 81 20.29 -4.90 -8.49
N PRO A 82 20.46 -3.63 -8.92
CA PRO A 82 21.17 -3.29 -10.16
C PRO A 82 22.68 -3.49 -10.06
N VAL A 83 23.24 -3.45 -8.85
CA VAL A 83 24.68 -3.52 -8.63
C VAL A 83 24.98 -4.42 -7.45
N ILE A 84 25.72 -5.48 -7.72
CA ILE A 84 26.15 -6.47 -6.75
C ILE A 84 27.67 -6.59 -6.89
N VAL A 85 28.43 -6.38 -5.81
CA VAL A 85 29.90 -6.42 -5.83
C VAL A 85 30.43 -7.61 -5.03
N ARG A 86 31.57 -8.17 -5.41
CA ARG A 86 32.24 -9.21 -4.62
C ARG A 86 33.21 -8.58 -3.63
N CYS A 87 33.28 -9.13 -2.42
CA CYS A 87 34.33 -8.78 -1.46
C CYS A 87 35.69 -9.20 -2.02
N ARG A 88 36.68 -8.32 -1.96
CA ARG A 88 38.04 -8.62 -2.44
C ARG A 88 38.77 -9.66 -1.57
N CYS A 89 38.39 -9.81 -0.31
CA CYS A 89 39.10 -10.64 0.68
C CYS A 89 38.53 -12.07 0.75
N CYS A 90 37.20 -12.21 0.87
CA CYS A 90 36.54 -13.52 1.01
C CYS A 90 35.70 -13.95 -0.21
N GLY A 91 35.63 -13.12 -1.25
CA GLY A 91 34.84 -13.40 -2.46
C GLY A 91 33.32 -13.35 -2.29
N ARG A 92 32.78 -13.20 -1.07
CA ARG A 92 31.34 -13.13 -0.82
C ARG A 92 30.70 -11.94 -1.52
N VAL A 93 29.48 -12.15 -2.00
CA VAL A 93 28.65 -11.12 -2.61
C VAL A 93 28.15 -10.15 -1.54
N LYS A 94 28.26 -8.85 -1.82
CA LYS A 94 27.79 -7.77 -0.95
C LYS A 94 27.14 -6.65 -1.77
N LEU A 95 26.26 -5.89 -1.12
CA LEU A 95 25.75 -4.64 -1.70
C LEU A 95 26.84 -3.56 -1.68
N PRO A 96 26.79 -2.58 -2.61
CA PRO A 96 27.65 -1.41 -2.55
C PRO A 96 27.48 -0.72 -1.19
N HIS A 97 28.61 -0.29 -0.61
CA HIS A 97 28.71 0.34 0.73
C HIS A 97 28.53 -0.56 1.95
N PHE A 98 28.22 -1.85 1.79
CA PHE A 98 28.27 -2.79 2.91
C PHE A 98 29.70 -3.28 3.14
N TYR A 99 30.15 -3.25 4.39
CA TYR A 99 31.43 -3.80 4.81
C TYR A 99 31.31 -5.32 4.95
N CYS A 100 32.24 -6.03 4.30
CA CYS A 100 32.41 -7.46 4.45
C CYS A 100 33.82 -7.67 5.02
N CYS A 101 34.01 -8.70 5.85
CA CYS A 101 35.28 -8.96 6.56
C CYS A 101 35.73 -7.78 7.45
N SER A 102 34.81 -7.17 8.20
CA SER A 102 35.10 -6.04 9.12
C SER A 102 35.76 -4.81 8.48
N GLY A 103 35.86 -4.74 7.15
CA GLY A 103 36.52 -3.66 6.43
C GLY A 103 37.97 -3.92 6.05
N GLU A 104 38.51 -5.12 6.33
CA GLU A 104 39.82 -5.54 5.84
C GLU A 104 39.83 -5.43 4.32
N ARG A 105 40.76 -4.67 3.75
CA ARG A 105 40.95 -4.56 2.30
C ARG A 105 42.09 -5.50 1.96
N GLY A 106 41.75 -6.73 1.61
CA GLY A 106 42.68 -7.82 1.33
C GLY A 106 43.87 -7.28 0.55
N ASN A 107 45.05 -7.49 1.12
CA ASN A 107 46.30 -7.04 0.55
C ASN A 107 46.54 -7.86 -0.73
N PRO A 108 46.68 -7.27 -1.93
CA PRO A 108 46.90 -8.03 -3.16
C PRO A 108 48.27 -8.74 -3.23
N GLY A 109 49.01 -8.81 -2.11
CA GLY A 109 50.32 -9.46 -1.99
C GLY A 109 50.34 -10.78 -1.22
N ASP A 110 49.27 -11.18 -0.54
CA ASP A 110 49.24 -12.41 0.28
C ASP A 110 48.64 -13.60 -0.50
N SER A 111 49.29 -13.94 -1.60
CA SER A 111 48.95 -15.12 -2.41
C SER A 111 50.23 -15.81 -2.87
N SER A 112 51.03 -16.31 -1.94
CA SER A 112 51.92 -17.48 -2.12
C SER A 112 52.82 -17.68 -0.90
N SER A 113 52.46 -18.61 -0.04
CA SER A 113 53.37 -19.51 0.70
C SER A 113 52.57 -20.71 1.19
#